data_AF-A0A1M7DN16-F1
#
_entry.id   AF-A0A1M7DN16-F1
#
_cell.length_a   1.000
_cell.length_b   1.000
_cell.length_c   1.000
_cell.angle_alpha   90.00
_cell.angle_beta   90.00
_cell.angle_gamma   90.00
#
_symmetry.space_group_name_H-M   'P 1'
#
loop_
_entity.id
_entity.type
_entity.pdbx_description
1 polymer ?
#
loop_
_entity_poly.entity_id
_entity_poly.type
_entity_poly.pdbx_seq_one_letter_code
_entity_poly.pdbx_strand_id
1 'polypeptide(L)'
;MNNDLQPIEFWLAVAAALIVKVKTTARFGPLRVATTVAVAIAAAWTMTDWTAQTLGVPVPVAAAIVTLTAEGVMRWLLLAVDDPKQAIDLWKYWRR
;
A
#
# COMPACT_ATOMS: atom_id res chain seq x y z
N MET A 1 -4.46 24.26 14.91
CA MET A 1 -4.08 23.33 13.83
C MET A 1 -4.80 22.03 14.13
N ASN A 2 -6.05 21.91 13.66
CA ASN A 2 -6.89 20.75 13.94
C ASN A 2 -6.83 19.84 12.72
N ASN A 3 -5.93 18.85 12.74
CA ASN A 3 -5.70 17.89 11.66
C ASN A 3 -6.47 16.58 11.92
N ASP A 4 -7.71 16.68 12.38
CA ASP A 4 -8.59 15.52 12.52
C ASP A 4 -9.43 15.42 11.25
N LEU A 5 -9.12 14.44 10.38
CA LEU A 5 -10.10 13.99 9.39
C LEU A 5 -11.36 13.60 10.16
N GLN A 6 -12.51 14.13 9.76
CA GLN A 6 -13.76 13.67 10.37
C GLN A 6 -13.86 12.16 10.15
N PRO A 7 -14.36 11.37 11.14
CA PRO A 7 -14.36 9.92 11.05
C PRO A 7 -14.92 9.40 9.73
N ILE A 8 -15.96 10.06 9.20
CA ILE A 8 -16.63 9.71 7.96
C ILE A 8 -15.76 9.91 6.70
N GLU A 9 -14.97 10.97 6.63
CA GLU A 9 -14.09 11.27 5.48
C GLU A 9 -12.95 10.25 5.40
N PHE A 10 -12.39 9.87 6.56
CA PHE A 10 -11.42 8.79 6.66
C PHE A 10 -12.00 7.47 6.15
N TRP A 11 -13.19 7.08 6.60
CA TRP A 11 -13.82 5.83 6.16
C TRP A 11 -14.18 5.82 4.68
N LEU A 12 -14.60 6.96 4.12
CA LEU A 12 -14.84 7.09 2.67
C LEU A 12 -13.55 6.93 1.86
N ALA A 13 -12.44 7.50 2.32
CA ALA A 13 -11.13 7.33 1.70
C ALA A 13 -10.66 5.86 1.77
N VAL A 14 -10.85 5.20 2.91
CA VAL A 14 -10.56 3.76 3.09
C VAL A 14 -11.40 2.90 2.16
N ALA A 15 -12.70 3.18 2.03
CA ALA A 15 -13.61 2.44 1.14
C ALA A 15 -13.22 2.61 -0.34
N ALA A 16 -12.91 3.83 -0.78
CA ALA A 16 -12.44 4.09 -2.14
C ALA A 16 -11.13 3.34 -2.44
N ALA A 17 -10.17 3.37 -1.50
CA ALA A 17 -8.91 2.64 -1.62
C ALA A 17 -9.12 1.12 -1.70
N LEU A 18 -10.04 0.57 -0.89
CA LEU A 18 -10.41 -0.85 -0.95
C LEU A 18 -11.01 -1.26 -2.30
N ILE A 19 -11.87 -0.44 -2.89
CA ILE A 19 -12.46 -0.73 -4.22
C ILE A 19 -11.38 -0.78 -5.29
N VAL A 20 -10.46 0.20 -5.30
CA VAL A 20 -9.32 0.21 -6.22
C VAL A 20 -8.47 -1.05 -6.03
N LYS A 21 -8.14 -1.38 -4.78
CA LYS A 21 -7.39 -2.57 -4.40
C LYS A 21 -7.99 -3.87 -4.93
N VAL A 22 -9.29 -4.09 -4.69
CA VAL A 22 -10.00 -5.28 -5.16
C VAL A 22 -9.92 -5.41 -6.68
N LYS A 23 -10.20 -4.32 -7.41
CA LYS A 23 -10.10 -4.32 -8.88
C LYS A 23 -8.69 -4.60 -9.38
N THR A 24 -7.67 -4.12 -8.67
CA THR A 24 -6.26 -4.35 -9.06
C THR A 24 -5.71 -5.73 -8.66
N THR A 25 -6.30 -6.39 -7.67
CA THR A 25 -5.83 -7.67 -7.10
C THR A 25 -6.32 -8.89 -7.87
N ALA A 26 -7.34 -8.75 -8.73
CA ALA A 26 -7.91 -9.84 -9.53
C ALA A 26 -6.93 -10.58 -10.46
N ARG A 27 -5.68 -10.11 -10.56
CA ARG A 27 -4.59 -10.76 -11.30
C ARG A 27 -3.78 -11.78 -10.49
N PHE A 28 -3.96 -11.85 -9.17
CA PHE A 28 -3.16 -12.71 -8.28
C PHE A 28 -4.01 -13.79 -7.61
N GLY A 29 -3.46 -15.02 -7.50
CA GLY A 29 -4.11 -16.12 -6.80
C GLY A 29 -4.26 -15.87 -5.28
N PRO A 30 -5.19 -16.58 -4.59
CA PRO A 30 -5.56 -16.29 -3.19
C PRO A 30 -4.38 -16.25 -2.21
N LEU A 31 -3.39 -17.12 -2.39
CA LEU A 31 -2.19 -17.19 -1.55
C LEU A 31 -1.31 -15.93 -1.65
N ARG A 32 -1.21 -15.35 -2.86
CA ARG A 32 -0.44 -14.11 -3.12
C ARG A 32 -1.12 -12.89 -2.51
N VAL A 33 -2.45 -12.90 -2.47
CA VAL A 33 -3.22 -11.87 -1.77
C VAL A 33 -3.00 -11.95 -0.27
N ALA A 34 -3.11 -13.16 0.31
CA ALA A 34 -2.90 -13.38 1.75
C ALA A 34 -1.49 -12.96 2.20
N THR A 35 -0.46 -13.32 1.44
CA THR A 35 0.94 -12.92 1.72
C THR A 35 1.14 -11.41 1.62
N THR A 36 0.52 -10.74 0.63
CA THR A 36 0.56 -9.27 0.51
C THR A 36 -0.09 -8.60 1.72
N VAL A 37 -1.24 -9.10 2.17
CA VAL A 37 -1.92 -8.58 3.37
C VAL A 37 -1.05 -8.77 4.62
N ALA A 38 -0.46 -9.95 4.81
CA ALA A 38 0.41 -10.23 5.95
C ALA A 38 1.64 -9.29 5.98
N VAL A 39 2.29 -9.07 4.84
CA VAL A 39 3.42 -8.14 4.73
C VAL A 39 2.99 -6.70 5.00
N ALA A 40 1.84 -6.28 4.48
CA ALA A 40 1.32 -4.93 4.71
C ALA A 40 1.02 -4.68 6.20
N ILE A 41 0.46 -5.66 6.91
CA ILE A 41 0.23 -5.58 8.35
C ILE A 41 1.56 -5.52 9.10
N ALA A 42 2.53 -6.38 8.77
CA ALA A 42 3.83 -6.39 9.42
C ALA A 42 4.60 -5.07 9.22
N ALA A 43 4.55 -4.50 8.00
CA ALA A 43 5.13 -3.20 7.71
C ALA A 43 4.46 -2.09 8.51
N ALA A 44 3.12 -2.05 8.54
CA ALA A 44 2.38 -1.08 9.34
C ALA A 44 2.72 -1.20 10.83
N TRP A 45 2.82 -2.42 11.37
CA TRP A 45 3.13 -2.66 12.78
C TRP A 45 4.51 -2.12 13.18
N THR A 46 5.48 -2.14 12.26
CA THR A 46 6.88 -1.80 12.55
C THR A 46 7.25 -0.36 12.18
N MET A 47 6.66 0.19 11.13
CA MET A 47 7.12 1.45 10.53
C MET A 47 6.16 2.62 10.72
N THR A 48 4.94 2.42 11.25
CA THR A 48 3.93 3.48 11.38
C THR A 48 4.43 4.63 12.25
N ASP A 49 4.93 4.35 13.46
CA ASP A 49 5.37 5.41 14.39
C ASP A 49 6.56 6.18 13.85
N TRP A 50 7.53 5.47 13.27
CA TRP A 50 8.68 6.08 12.62
C TRP A 50 8.25 6.97 11.44
N THR A 51 7.29 6.52 10.63
CA THR A 51 6.77 7.28 9.49
C THR A 51 5.99 8.51 9.94
N ALA A 52 5.18 8.39 11.01
CA ALA A 52 4.45 9.51 11.59
C ALA A 52 5.40 10.60 12.07
N GLN A 53 6.47 10.23 12.77
CA GLN A 53 7.49 11.16 13.24
C GLN A 53 8.28 11.80 12.09
N THR A 54 8.69 10.99 11.11
CA THR A 54 9.52 11.45 9.98
C THR A 54 8.76 12.40 9.06
N LEU A 55 7.47 12.14 8.82
CA LEU A 55 6.65 12.94 7.92
C LEU A 55 5.84 14.03 8.64
N GLY A 56 5.82 14.03 9.98
CA GLY A 56 5.03 14.96 10.78
C GLY A 56 3.52 14.82 10.57
N VAL A 57 3.05 13.61 10.23
CA VAL A 57 1.63 13.33 9.93
C VAL A 57 0.97 12.52 11.05
N PRO A 58 -0.37 12.60 11.20
CA PRO A 58 -1.09 11.78 12.17
C PRO A 58 -0.85 10.28 11.96
N VAL A 59 -0.80 9.52 13.06
CA VAL A 59 -0.58 8.06 13.06
C VAL A 59 -1.49 7.30 12.07
N PRO A 60 -2.81 7.59 11.96
CA PRO A 60 -3.66 6.92 10.98
C PRO A 60 -3.24 7.17 9.52
N VAL A 61 -2.75 8.38 9.22
CA VAL A 61 -2.25 8.75 7.89
C VAL A 61 -0.93 8.04 7.62
N ALA A 62 -0.01 8.01 8.59
CA ALA A 62 1.25 7.27 8.48
C ALA A 62 1.01 5.77 8.27
N ALA A 63 0.06 5.17 8.99
CA ALA A 63 -0.32 3.78 8.81
C ALA A 63 -0.82 3.53 7.39
N ALA A 64 -1.68 4.39 6.85
CA ALA A 64 -2.15 4.29 5.47
C ALA A 64 -0.99 4.38 4.46
N ILE A 65 -0.06 5.33 4.64
CA ILE A 65 1.13 5.48 3.78
C ILE A 65 1.96 4.20 3.79
N VAL A 66 2.31 3.68 4.97
CA VAL A 66 3.15 2.48 5.11
C VAL A 66 2.46 1.26 4.51
N THR A 67 1.18 1.06 4.81
CA THR A 67 0.41 -0.10 4.35
C THR A 67 0.30 -0.11 2.82
N LEU A 68 -0.05 1.03 2.22
CA LEU A 68 -0.18 1.17 0.76
C LEU A 68 1.17 1.05 0.05
N THR A 69 2.25 1.55 0.67
CA THR A 69 3.61 1.41 0.14
C THR A 69 4.05 -0.04 0.15
N ALA A 70 3.88 -0.75 1.28
CA ALA A 70 4.21 -2.17 1.40
C ALA A 70 3.44 -3.02 0.39
N GLU A 71 2.16 -2.73 0.19
CA GLU A 71 1.34 -3.37 -0.84
C GLU A 71 1.86 -3.10 -2.25
N GLY A 72 2.19 -1.84 -2.57
CA GLY A 72 2.75 -1.48 -3.87
C GLY A 72 4.07 -2.21 -4.17
N VAL A 73 4.95 -2.29 -3.17
CA VAL A 73 6.23 -3.02 -3.25
C VAL A 73 5.97 -4.51 -3.45
N MET A 74 5.09 -5.13 -2.66
CA MET A 74 4.75 -6.55 -2.82
C MET A 74 4.16 -6.85 -4.18
N ARG A 75 3.28 -5.99 -4.69
CA ARG A 75 2.70 -6.15 -6.02
C ARG A 75 3.77 -6.05 -7.11
N TRP A 76 4.70 -5.12 -6.97
CA TRP A 76 5.82 -5.00 -7.88
C TRP A 76 6.73 -6.24 -7.83
N LEU A 77 7.02 -6.77 -6.64
CA LEU A 77 7.77 -8.01 -6.46
C LEU A 77 7.07 -9.22 -7.08
N LEU A 78 5.76 -9.37 -6.87
CA LEU A 78 4.98 -10.45 -7.45
C LEU A 78 4.98 -10.37 -8.99
N LEU A 79 4.86 -9.17 -9.56
CA LEU A 79 5.02 -8.96 -11.01
C LEU A 79 6.41 -9.36 -11.48
N ALA A 80 7.46 -8.97 -10.76
CA ALA A 80 8.83 -9.29 -11.12
C ALA A 80 9.13 -10.80 -11.08
N VAL A 81 8.50 -11.53 -10.15
CA VAL A 81 8.62 -12.98 -10.04
C VAL A 81 7.86 -13.70 -11.15
N ASP A 82 6.66 -13.24 -11.51
CA ASP A 82 5.86 -13.88 -12.57
C ASP A 82 6.37 -13.55 -13.99
N ASP A 83 6.71 -12.28 -14.26
CA ASP A 83 7.21 -11.80 -15.54
C ASP A 83 8.24 -10.67 -15.33
N PRO A 84 9.54 -11.00 -15.21
CA PRO A 84 10.58 -10.03 -14.93
C PRO A 84 10.74 -8.98 -16.03
N LYS A 85 10.33 -9.28 -17.28
CA LYS A 85 10.40 -8.31 -18.38
C LYS A 85 9.37 -7.20 -18.18
N GLN A 86 8.14 -7.55 -17.78
CA GLN A 86 7.10 -6.57 -17.44
C GLN A 86 7.53 -5.66 -16.29
N ALA A 87 8.15 -6.20 -15.23
CA ALA A 87 8.61 -5.39 -14.11
C ALA A 87 9.71 -4.40 -14.51
N ILE A 88 10.65 -4.83 -15.37
CA ILE A 88 11.71 -3.98 -15.91
C ILE A 88 11.13 -2.88 -16.80
N ASP A 89 10.16 -3.20 -17.65
CA ASP A 89 9.55 -2.21 -18.53
C ASP A 89 8.71 -1.19 -17.75
N LEU A 90 8.03 -1.62 -16.69
CA LEU A 90 7.35 -0.73 -15.74
C LEU A 90 8.35 0.21 -15.03
N TRP A 91 9.50 -0.33 -14.60
CA TRP A 91 10.58 0.46 -13.98
C TRP A 91 11.18 1.48 -14.95
N LYS A 92 11.42 1.08 -16.21
CA LYS A 92 11.89 2.00 -17.26
C LYS A 92 10.88 3.10 -17.54
N TYR A 93 9.58 2.78 -17.55
CA TYR A 93 8.52 3.78 -17.73
C TYR A 93 8.50 4.79 -16.59
N TRP A 94 8.65 4.34 -15.34
CA TRP A 94 8.65 5.22 -14.17
C TRP A 94 9.90 6.12 -14.05
N ARG A 95 11.04 5.70 -14.61
CA ARG A 95 12.26 6.53 -14.67
C ARG A 95 12.30 7.57 -15.80
N ARG A 96 11.33 7.56 -16.72
CA ARG A 96 11.19 8.59 -17.76
C ARG A 96 10.36 9.75 -17.23
#